data_AF-A0A9Y4NGA5-F1
#
_entry.id   AF-A0A9Y4NGA5-F1
#
_cell.length_a   1.000
_cell.length_b   1.000
_cell.length_c   1.000
_cell.angle_alpha   90.00
_cell.angle_beta   90.00
_cell.angle_gamma   90.00
#
_symmetry.space_group_name_H-M   'P 1'
#
loop_
_entity.id
_entity.type
_entity.pdbx_description
1 polymer ?
#
loop_
_entity_poly.entity_id
_entity_poly.type
_entity_poly.pdbx_seq_one_letter_code
_entity_poly.pdbx_strand_id
1 'polypeptide(L)'
;MIILCAKGDALFVSLFVTFIFVTAAQYENYNFRNFPKEELIPLTAAYGKALDSYAAGNWTESIRYLELSLRLHRLLKDSVRFCVLHCDRSKQDEPTSAGDTDLRVYWHVLMRASCQKKCRAHFPALQLPPPGREVLEDFNRRSPYRYLHFAHSKLNDLQRAIPCAYTFLQKNPEDQEMRQLMEEYKNQYDLSGFLIDHEERPYEASFLKGVKLVSSGDYSSSVEPLEETLSLYLEEFDLCQADCEEISQLLADRDFYAVIAG
;
A
#
# COMPACT_ATOMS: atom_id res chain seq x y z
N MET A 1 12.44 -8.01 -26.17
CA MET A 1 13.09 -9.05 -26.99
C MET A 1 14.00 -9.83 -26.06
N ILE A 2 13.61 -11.06 -25.71
CA ILE A 2 14.31 -11.89 -24.70
C ILE A 2 15.51 -12.54 -25.40
N ILE A 3 16.73 -12.38 -24.86
CA ILE A 3 17.89 -13.13 -25.33
C ILE A 3 18.07 -14.35 -24.42
N LEU A 4 17.72 -15.51 -24.95
CA LEU A 4 18.13 -16.83 -24.48
C LEU A 4 19.62 -17.02 -24.77
N CYS A 5 20.43 -17.37 -23.78
CA CYS A 5 21.83 -17.71 -24.03
C CYS A 5 22.06 -19.22 -23.83
N ALA A 6 22.28 -19.92 -24.93
CA ALA A 6 22.79 -21.29 -24.97
C ALA A 6 24.34 -21.27 -24.95
N LYS A 7 24.93 -22.26 -24.29
CA LYS A 7 26.39 -22.45 -24.12
C LYS A 7 27.11 -22.65 -25.47
N GLY A 8 28.19 -21.90 -25.67
CA GLY A 8 29.19 -22.13 -26.71
C GLY A 8 30.35 -21.14 -26.58
N ASP A 9 31.55 -21.66 -26.34
CA ASP A 9 32.78 -20.88 -26.16
C ASP A 9 33.16 -20.09 -27.42
N ALA A 10 33.19 -18.75 -27.30
CA ALA A 10 33.96 -17.88 -28.16
C ALA A 10 34.26 -16.56 -27.42
N LEU A 11 35.56 -16.27 -27.26
CA LEU A 11 36.08 -15.02 -26.71
C LEU A 11 35.61 -13.84 -27.55
N PHE A 12 34.60 -13.11 -27.06
CA PHE A 12 34.24 -11.79 -27.54
C PHE A 12 34.41 -10.80 -26.39
N VAL A 13 35.33 -9.86 -26.55
CA VAL A 13 35.53 -8.72 -25.66
C VAL A 13 34.28 -7.85 -25.76
N SER A 14 33.31 -8.11 -24.88
CA SER A 14 32.09 -7.33 -24.76
C SER A 14 32.34 -6.17 -23.82
N LEU A 15 32.32 -4.96 -24.38
CA LEU A 15 32.19 -3.70 -23.65
C LEU A 15 30.91 -3.79 -22.82
N PHE A 16 31.02 -4.12 -21.53
CA PHE A 16 29.91 -4.10 -20.59
C PHE A 16 29.49 -2.65 -20.38
N VAL A 17 28.65 -2.14 -21.29
CA VAL A 17 27.71 -1.07 -20.95
C VAL A 17 26.73 -1.74 -20.00
N THR A 18 26.95 -1.55 -18.70
CA THR A 18 25.94 -1.84 -17.68
C THR A 18 24.76 -0.91 -17.95
N PHE A 19 23.90 -1.33 -18.88
CA PHE A 19 22.52 -0.90 -18.89
C PHE A 19 21.95 -1.45 -17.59
N ILE A 20 22.09 -0.66 -16.52
CA ILE A 20 21.21 -0.78 -15.38
C ILE A 20 19.84 -0.48 -15.98
N PHE A 21 19.14 -1.53 -16.38
CA PHE A 21 17.70 -1.47 -16.45
C PHE A 21 17.27 -1.26 -15.01
N VAL A 22 17.25 0.02 -14.61
CA VAL A 22 16.36 0.45 -13.55
C VAL A 22 15.00 0.09 -14.10
N THR A 23 14.51 -1.10 -13.74
CA THR A 23 13.11 -1.41 -13.87
C THR A 23 12.43 -0.36 -13.02
N ALA A 24 11.96 0.72 -13.66
CA ALA A 24 11.21 1.77 -13.02
C ALA A 24 10.16 1.07 -12.15
N ALA A 25 10.20 1.31 -10.84
CA ALA A 25 9.21 0.76 -9.94
C ALA A 25 7.83 1.15 -10.49
N GLN A 26 6.88 0.21 -10.48
CA GLN A 26 5.60 0.26 -11.20
C GLN A 26 4.66 1.44 -10.81
N TYR A 27 5.13 2.42 -10.02
CA TYR A 27 4.31 3.49 -9.43
C TYR A 27 4.93 4.90 -9.46
N GLU A 28 5.84 5.22 -10.38
CA GLU A 28 6.50 6.56 -10.46
C GLU A 28 5.54 7.77 -10.48
N ASN A 29 4.27 7.59 -10.85
CA ASN A 29 3.31 8.70 -10.97
C ASN A 29 2.49 8.99 -9.70
N TYR A 30 2.70 8.30 -8.59
CA TYR A 30 2.01 8.67 -7.34
C TYR A 30 2.68 9.87 -6.67
N ASN A 31 1.92 10.96 -6.55
CA ASN A 31 2.31 12.12 -5.77
C ASN A 31 1.13 12.59 -4.93
N PHE A 32 1.24 12.47 -3.61
CA PHE A 32 0.17 12.86 -2.69
C PHE A 32 -0.27 14.33 -2.88
N ARG A 33 0.66 15.25 -3.16
CA ARG A 33 0.35 16.67 -3.35
C ARG A 33 -0.23 16.97 -4.73
N ASN A 34 0.19 16.22 -5.75
CA ASN A 34 -0.11 16.47 -7.15
C ASN A 34 -0.76 15.25 -7.82
N PHE A 35 -1.86 14.75 -7.26
CA PHE A 35 -2.63 13.68 -7.90
C PHE A 35 -3.42 14.22 -9.11
N PRO A 36 -3.39 13.56 -10.29
CA PRO A 36 -4.11 14.02 -11.48
C PRO A 36 -5.62 14.11 -11.25
N LYS A 37 -6.22 15.28 -11.50
CA LYS A 37 -7.64 15.54 -11.19
C LYS A 37 -8.58 14.70 -12.05
N GLU A 38 -8.17 14.41 -13.27
CA GLU A 38 -8.92 13.63 -14.25
C GLU A 38 -9.02 12.15 -13.85
N GLU A 39 -8.12 11.71 -12.98
CA GLU A 39 -8.08 10.34 -12.46
C GLU A 39 -8.77 10.19 -11.10
N LEU A 40 -9.26 11.29 -10.51
CA LEU A 40 -10.01 11.28 -9.24
C LEU A 40 -11.43 10.73 -9.47
N ILE A 41 -11.55 9.42 -9.32
CA ILE A 41 -12.82 8.70 -9.32
C ILE A 41 -12.94 7.84 -8.06
N PRO A 42 -14.14 7.42 -7.65
CA PRO A 42 -14.30 6.58 -6.45
C PRO A 42 -13.49 5.28 -6.59
N LEU A 43 -12.82 4.86 -5.51
CA LEU A 43 -11.97 3.65 -5.51
C LEU A 43 -12.75 2.42 -6.02
N THR A 44 -13.98 2.24 -5.53
CA THR A 44 -14.88 1.16 -5.96
C THR A 44 -15.18 1.22 -7.47
N ALA A 45 -15.31 2.42 -8.06
CA ALA A 45 -15.57 2.56 -9.49
C ALA A 45 -14.34 2.22 -10.33
N ALA A 46 -13.14 2.65 -9.90
CA ALA A 46 -11.89 2.29 -10.56
C ALA A 46 -11.66 0.77 -10.52
N TYR A 47 -11.79 0.17 -9.34
CA TYR A 47 -11.57 -1.26 -9.15
C TYR A 47 -12.61 -2.11 -9.89
N GLY A 48 -13.89 -1.74 -9.84
CA GLY A 48 -14.96 -2.41 -10.59
C GLY A 48 -14.70 -2.42 -12.10
N LYS A 49 -14.35 -1.27 -12.70
CA LYS A 49 -13.97 -1.20 -14.12
C LYS A 49 -12.78 -2.09 -14.47
N ALA A 50 -11.83 -2.21 -13.55
CA ALA A 50 -10.65 -3.07 -13.72
C ALA A 50 -11.04 -4.54 -13.79
N LEU A 51 -11.97 -4.97 -12.94
CA LEU A 51 -12.50 -6.33 -12.89
C LEU A 51 -13.43 -6.65 -14.07
N ASP A 52 -14.26 -5.70 -14.50
CA ASP A 52 -15.07 -5.85 -15.71
C ASP A 52 -14.19 -6.05 -16.95
N SER A 53 -13.12 -5.24 -17.05
CA SER A 53 -12.14 -5.36 -18.13
C SER A 53 -11.35 -6.66 -18.06
N TYR A 54 -11.03 -7.12 -16.85
CA TYR A 54 -10.39 -8.41 -16.61
C TYR A 54 -11.27 -9.57 -17.10
N ALA A 55 -12.55 -9.57 -16.72
CA ALA A 55 -13.53 -10.58 -17.13
C ALA A 55 -13.77 -10.57 -18.65
N ALA A 56 -13.72 -9.39 -19.29
CA ALA A 56 -13.82 -9.24 -20.73
C ALA A 56 -12.52 -9.63 -21.50
N GLY A 57 -11.42 -9.95 -20.79
CA GLY A 57 -10.13 -10.24 -21.42
C GLY A 57 -9.42 -9.02 -22.00
N ASN A 58 -9.86 -7.79 -21.65
CA ASN A 58 -9.19 -6.56 -22.04
C ASN A 58 -8.07 -6.24 -21.03
N TRP A 59 -6.94 -6.94 -21.19
CA TRP A 59 -5.84 -6.90 -20.21
C TRP A 59 -5.22 -5.51 -20.05
N THR A 60 -5.08 -4.74 -21.13
CA THR A 60 -4.48 -3.39 -21.08
C THR A 60 -5.34 -2.42 -20.27
N GLU A 61 -6.66 -2.44 -20.47
CA GLU A 61 -7.57 -1.57 -19.71
C GLU A 61 -7.71 -2.04 -18.26
N SER A 62 -7.68 -3.37 -18.04
CA SER A 62 -7.66 -3.95 -16.70
C SER A 62 -6.43 -3.50 -15.90
N ILE A 63 -5.23 -3.59 -16.48
CA ILE A 63 -3.97 -3.12 -15.86
C ILE A 63 -4.08 -1.63 -15.51
N ARG A 64 -4.53 -0.81 -16.47
CA ARG A 64 -4.68 0.65 -16.26
C ARG A 64 -5.56 0.98 -15.06
N TYR A 65 -6.72 0.34 -14.94
CA TYR A 65 -7.63 0.60 -13.82
C TYR A 65 -7.19 -0.06 -12.51
N LEU A 66 -6.49 -1.20 -12.54
CA LEU A 66 -5.89 -1.81 -11.36
C LEU A 66 -4.82 -0.88 -10.77
N GLU A 67 -3.90 -0.39 -11.59
CA GLU A 67 -2.86 0.57 -11.18
C GLU A 67 -3.47 1.88 -10.69
N LEU A 68 -4.52 2.40 -11.35
CA LEU A 68 -5.26 3.56 -10.88
C LEU A 68 -5.89 3.30 -9.51
N SER A 69 -6.52 2.14 -9.31
CA SER A 69 -7.18 1.78 -8.05
C SER A 69 -6.17 1.69 -6.89
N LEU A 70 -4.97 1.16 -7.12
CA LEU A 70 -3.87 1.16 -6.13
C LEU A 70 -3.45 2.58 -5.75
N ARG A 71 -3.29 3.47 -6.73
CA ARG A 71 -2.93 4.88 -6.47
C ARG A 71 -4.04 5.64 -5.74
N LEU A 72 -5.31 5.40 -6.08
CA LEU A 72 -6.47 5.98 -5.39
C LEU A 72 -6.57 5.47 -3.94
N HIS A 73 -6.31 4.19 -3.70
CA HIS A 73 -6.29 3.63 -2.35
C HIS A 73 -5.19 4.27 -1.49
N ARG A 74 -3.96 4.45 -2.03
CA ARG A 74 -2.89 5.18 -1.34
C ARG A 74 -3.26 6.63 -1.06
N LEU A 75 -3.83 7.33 -2.06
CA LEU A 75 -4.29 8.71 -1.89
C LEU A 75 -5.33 8.85 -0.77
N LEU A 76 -6.28 7.91 -0.70
CA LEU A 76 -7.30 7.88 0.35
C LEU A 76 -6.65 7.78 1.73
N LYS A 77 -5.79 6.77 1.93
CA LYS A 77 -5.07 6.55 3.18
C LYS A 77 -4.21 7.75 3.58
N ASP A 78 -3.42 8.29 2.66
CA ASP A 78 -2.53 9.42 2.93
C ASP A 78 -3.31 10.69 3.27
N SER A 79 -4.47 10.91 2.64
CA SER A 79 -5.35 12.04 2.96
C SER A 79 -5.89 11.95 4.39
N VAL A 80 -6.25 10.74 4.83
CA VAL A 80 -6.73 10.49 6.20
C VAL A 80 -5.61 10.66 7.22
N ARG A 81 -4.47 10.00 7.00
CA ARG A 81 -3.29 10.09 7.86
C ARG A 81 -2.87 11.53 8.03
N PHE A 82 -2.84 12.31 6.95
CA PHE A 82 -2.51 13.73 7.00
C PHE A 82 -3.44 14.48 7.96
N CYS A 83 -4.75 14.30 7.84
CA CYS A 83 -5.70 15.01 8.69
C CYS A 83 -5.66 14.58 10.16
N VAL A 84 -5.50 13.28 10.44
CA VAL A 84 -5.38 12.78 11.81
C VAL A 84 -4.11 13.36 12.47
N LEU A 85 -2.95 13.16 11.85
CA LEU A 85 -1.67 13.63 12.39
C LEU A 85 -1.60 15.16 12.50
N HIS A 86 -2.18 15.89 11.54
CA HIS A 86 -2.23 17.35 11.58
C HIS A 86 -3.06 17.86 12.76
N CYS A 87 -4.25 17.26 12.98
CA CYS A 87 -5.14 17.68 14.04
C CYS A 87 -4.67 17.24 15.43
N ASP A 88 -3.94 16.12 15.54
CA ASP A 88 -3.33 15.66 16.80
C ASP A 88 -2.20 16.58 17.26
N ARG A 89 -1.44 17.12 16.30
CA ARG A 89 -0.35 18.07 16.59
C ARG A 89 -0.86 19.50 16.79
N SER A 90 -2.08 19.81 16.35
CA SER A 90 -2.63 21.16 16.46
C SER A 90 -2.91 21.51 17.92
N LYS A 91 -2.02 22.30 18.53
CA LYS A 91 -2.23 22.85 19.87
C LYS A 91 -3.32 23.91 19.77
N GLN A 92 -4.47 23.65 20.36
CA GLN A 92 -5.50 24.65 20.57
C GLN A 92 -5.42 25.14 22.01
N ASP A 93 -5.55 26.45 22.20
CA ASP A 93 -5.50 27.05 23.52
C ASP A 93 -6.63 26.47 24.39
N GLU A 94 -6.24 25.79 25.48
CA GLU A 94 -7.20 25.23 26.42
C GLU A 94 -7.97 26.35 27.12
N PRO A 95 -9.31 26.24 27.26
CA PRO A 95 -10.08 27.20 28.01
C PRO A 95 -9.63 27.21 29.47
N THR A 96 -9.30 28.41 29.97
CA THR A 96 -8.77 28.65 31.33
C THR A 96 -9.74 28.21 32.45
N SER A 97 -11.00 27.94 32.11
CA SER A 97 -12.06 27.50 33.03
C SER A 97 -12.15 25.99 33.26
N ALA A 98 -11.24 25.17 32.71
CA ALA A 98 -11.28 23.72 32.87
C ALA A 98 -10.62 23.26 34.19
N GLY A 99 -11.23 23.62 35.33
CA GLY A 99 -10.96 22.97 36.62
C GLY A 99 -11.49 21.53 36.70
N ASP A 100 -12.38 21.16 35.77
CA ASP A 100 -12.97 19.84 35.63
C ASP A 100 -12.29 19.06 34.48
N THR A 101 -11.73 17.90 34.82
CA THR A 101 -11.02 17.00 33.89
C THR A 101 -11.94 16.48 32.79
N ASP A 102 -13.22 16.25 33.09
CA ASP A 102 -14.16 15.69 32.12
C ASP A 102 -14.47 16.71 31.02
N LEU A 103 -14.72 17.96 31.38
CA LEU A 103 -14.94 19.06 30.43
C LEU A 103 -13.73 19.29 29.52
N ARG A 104 -12.50 19.06 30.03
CA ARG A 104 -11.27 19.14 29.25
C ARG A 104 -11.20 18.04 28.20
N VAL A 105 -11.52 16.80 28.56
CA VAL A 105 -11.55 15.67 27.62
C VAL A 105 -12.59 15.90 26.52
N TYR A 106 -13.81 16.31 26.88
CA TYR A 106 -14.84 16.64 25.90
C TYR A 106 -14.41 17.77 24.95
N TRP A 107 -13.78 18.81 25.48
CA TRP A 107 -13.24 19.90 24.67
C TRP A 107 -12.24 19.40 23.63
N HIS A 108 -11.23 18.60 24.05
CA HIS A 108 -10.23 18.04 23.14
C HIS A 108 -10.86 17.18 22.04
N VAL A 109 -11.82 16.32 22.38
CA VAL A 109 -12.53 15.49 21.39
C VAL A 109 -13.29 16.36 20.38
N LEU A 110 -14.05 17.35 20.84
CA LEU A 110 -14.83 18.24 19.96
C LEU A 110 -13.93 19.08 19.05
N MET A 111 -12.83 19.60 19.59
CA MET A 111 -11.88 20.41 18.84
C MET A 111 -11.12 19.60 17.80
N ARG A 112 -10.71 18.37 18.13
CA ARG A 112 -10.12 17.42 17.20
C ARG A 112 -11.08 17.06 16.07
N ALA A 113 -12.33 16.73 16.39
CA ALA A 113 -13.36 16.44 15.40
C ALA A 113 -13.65 17.63 14.47
N SER A 114 -13.69 18.85 15.02
CA SER A 114 -13.87 20.08 14.25
C SER A 114 -12.69 20.33 13.29
N CYS A 115 -11.45 20.11 13.77
CA CYS A 115 -10.25 20.19 12.95
C CYS A 115 -10.29 19.15 11.82
N GLN A 116 -10.55 17.88 12.14
CA GLN A 116 -10.58 16.80 11.16
C GLN A 116 -11.64 17.06 10.09
N LYS A 117 -12.85 17.50 10.46
CA LYS A 117 -13.91 17.87 9.52
C LYS A 117 -13.45 18.94 8.52
N LYS A 118 -12.80 20.00 9.01
CA LYS A 118 -12.26 21.09 8.16
C LYS A 118 -11.12 20.60 7.29
N CYS A 119 -10.19 19.81 7.83
CA CYS A 119 -9.07 19.26 7.09
C CYS A 119 -9.56 18.37 5.94
N ARG A 120 -10.44 17.41 6.24
CA ARG A 120 -10.97 16.44 5.26
C ARG A 120 -11.70 17.13 4.09
N ALA A 121 -12.33 18.28 4.33
CA ALA A 121 -12.98 19.07 3.28
C ALA A 121 -12.00 19.60 2.20
N HIS A 122 -10.70 19.67 2.50
CA HIS A 122 -9.67 20.11 1.55
C HIS A 122 -9.12 18.97 0.68
N PHE A 123 -9.49 17.71 0.97
CA PHE A 123 -9.00 16.54 0.24
C PHE A 123 -10.11 15.96 -0.64
N PRO A 124 -10.05 16.17 -1.98
CA PRO A 124 -11.07 15.66 -2.90
C PRO A 124 -11.28 14.14 -2.81
N ALA A 125 -10.22 13.37 -2.52
CA ALA A 125 -10.31 11.92 -2.34
C ALA A 125 -11.27 11.52 -1.20
N LEU A 126 -11.38 12.35 -0.16
CA LEU A 126 -12.25 12.13 1.00
C LEU A 126 -13.68 12.66 0.79
N GLN A 127 -13.93 13.34 -0.34
CA GLN A 127 -15.26 13.79 -0.74
C GLN A 127 -15.95 12.78 -1.68
N LEU A 128 -15.21 11.79 -2.17
CA LEU A 128 -15.75 10.70 -2.99
C LEU A 128 -16.50 9.69 -2.11
N PRO A 129 -17.47 8.94 -2.66
CA PRO A 129 -18.10 7.83 -1.96
C PRO A 129 -17.05 6.88 -1.37
N PRO A 130 -17.13 6.56 -0.07
CA PRO A 130 -16.15 5.70 0.58
C PRO A 130 -16.22 4.28 -0.02
N PRO A 131 -15.07 3.58 -0.12
CA PRO A 131 -15.07 2.21 -0.60
C PRO A 131 -15.86 1.29 0.35
N GLY A 132 -16.54 0.30 -0.24
CA GLY A 132 -17.19 -0.76 0.52
C GLY A 132 -16.18 -1.65 1.27
N ARG A 133 -16.64 -2.34 2.32
CA ARG A 133 -15.81 -3.22 3.14
C ARG A 133 -15.12 -4.33 2.33
N GLU A 134 -15.81 -4.90 1.35
CA GLU A 134 -15.26 -5.94 0.48
C GLU A 134 -14.07 -5.43 -0.35
N VAL A 135 -14.20 -4.24 -0.94
CA VAL A 135 -13.10 -3.59 -1.67
C VAL A 135 -11.92 -3.34 -0.72
N LEU A 136 -12.16 -2.81 0.47
CA LEU A 136 -11.06 -2.60 1.43
C LEU A 136 -10.37 -3.91 1.83
N GLU A 137 -11.13 -4.99 2.00
CA GLU A 137 -10.59 -6.32 2.32
C GLU A 137 -9.74 -6.86 1.16
N ASP A 138 -10.16 -6.66 -0.09
CA ASP A 138 -9.37 -7.04 -1.27
C ASP A 138 -8.02 -6.32 -1.29
N PHE A 139 -7.99 -5.02 -1.00
CA PHE A 139 -6.74 -4.26 -0.96
C PHE A 139 -5.87 -4.69 0.24
N ASN A 140 -6.48 -4.97 1.40
CA ASN A 140 -5.77 -5.49 2.58
C ASN A 140 -5.15 -6.87 2.30
N ARG A 141 -5.80 -7.72 1.51
CA ARG A 141 -5.29 -9.01 1.03
C ARG A 141 -4.39 -8.89 -0.20
N ARG A 142 -4.13 -7.69 -0.69
CA ARG A 142 -3.33 -7.46 -1.92
C ARG A 142 -3.94 -8.15 -3.16
N SER A 143 -5.25 -8.42 -3.19
CA SER A 143 -5.97 -9.02 -4.34
C SER A 143 -5.70 -8.31 -5.68
N PRO A 144 -5.60 -6.95 -5.77
CA PRO A 144 -5.25 -6.28 -7.02
C PRO A 144 -3.96 -6.80 -7.68
N TYR A 145 -2.98 -7.22 -6.88
CA TYR A 145 -1.71 -7.76 -7.38
C TYR A 145 -1.86 -9.15 -8.02
N ARG A 146 -2.80 -9.98 -7.55
CA ARG A 146 -3.16 -11.24 -8.22
C ARG A 146 -3.70 -10.94 -9.63
N TYR A 147 -4.63 -10.00 -9.75
CA TYR A 147 -5.19 -9.61 -11.05
C TYR A 147 -4.15 -8.98 -11.98
N LEU A 148 -3.28 -8.11 -11.45
CA LEU A 148 -2.19 -7.50 -12.21
C LEU A 148 -1.21 -8.55 -12.74
N HIS A 149 -0.80 -9.50 -11.89
CA HIS A 149 0.03 -10.61 -12.32
C HIS A 149 -0.60 -11.35 -13.51
N PHE A 150 -1.86 -11.76 -13.41
CA PHE A 150 -2.54 -12.47 -14.49
C PHE A 150 -2.61 -11.64 -15.77
N ALA A 151 -3.00 -10.36 -15.67
CA ALA A 151 -3.13 -9.49 -16.83
C ALA A 151 -1.78 -9.25 -17.53
N HIS A 152 -0.70 -9.00 -16.78
CA HIS A 152 0.65 -8.88 -17.34
C HIS A 152 1.14 -10.19 -17.97
N SER A 153 0.88 -11.33 -17.33
CA SER A 153 1.21 -12.66 -17.86
C SER A 153 0.50 -12.92 -19.19
N LYS A 154 -0.77 -12.53 -19.33
CA LYS A 154 -1.53 -12.65 -20.60
C LYS A 154 -0.96 -11.78 -21.73
N LEU A 155 -0.22 -10.72 -21.40
CA LEU A 155 0.51 -9.88 -22.34
C LEU A 155 1.97 -10.32 -22.55
N ASN A 156 2.39 -11.46 -21.99
CA ASN A 156 3.76 -11.97 -21.96
C ASN A 156 4.77 -11.01 -21.30
N ASP A 157 4.30 -10.15 -20.38
CA ASP A 157 5.14 -9.21 -19.63
C ASP A 157 5.51 -9.81 -18.26
N LEU A 158 6.40 -10.78 -18.27
CA LEU A 158 6.85 -11.45 -17.04
C LEU A 158 7.61 -10.50 -16.10
N GLN A 159 8.26 -9.46 -16.63
CA GLN A 159 9.02 -8.49 -15.84
C GLN A 159 8.14 -7.75 -14.84
N ARG A 160 6.88 -7.48 -15.20
CA ARG A 160 5.88 -6.90 -14.28
C ARG A 160 5.02 -7.96 -13.58
N ALA A 161 4.76 -9.09 -14.24
CA ALA A 161 3.92 -10.13 -13.67
C ALA A 161 4.55 -10.75 -12.40
N ILE A 162 5.83 -11.12 -12.44
CA ILE A 162 6.51 -11.82 -11.33
C ILE A 162 6.53 -10.99 -10.03
N PRO A 163 6.92 -9.71 -10.04
CA PRO A 163 6.82 -8.85 -8.85
C PRO A 163 5.40 -8.77 -8.27
N CYS A 164 4.37 -8.73 -9.12
CA CYS A 164 2.97 -8.72 -8.66
C CYS A 164 2.60 -10.02 -7.94
N ALA A 165 2.96 -11.19 -8.49
CA ALA A 165 2.74 -12.48 -7.83
C ALA A 165 3.49 -12.57 -6.49
N TYR A 166 4.74 -12.11 -6.46
CA TYR A 166 5.55 -12.07 -5.25
C TYR A 166 4.94 -11.15 -4.18
N THR A 167 4.49 -9.96 -4.56
CA THR A 167 3.80 -8.99 -3.71
C THR A 167 2.53 -9.58 -3.09
N PHE A 168 1.74 -10.32 -3.88
CA PHE A 168 0.53 -10.98 -3.40
C PHE A 168 0.84 -12.08 -2.36
N LEU A 169 1.88 -12.88 -2.60
CA LEU A 169 2.29 -13.98 -1.70
C LEU A 169 2.77 -13.50 -0.34
N GLN A 170 3.35 -12.30 -0.22
CA GLN A 170 3.75 -11.76 1.09
C GLN A 170 2.57 -11.63 2.06
N LYS A 171 1.35 -11.42 1.56
CA LYS A 171 0.13 -11.35 2.38
C LYS A 171 -0.70 -12.64 2.36
N ASN A 172 -0.45 -13.52 1.39
CA ASN A 172 -1.18 -14.78 1.19
C ASN A 172 -0.21 -15.96 1.06
N PRO A 173 0.59 -16.27 2.10
CA PRO A 173 1.62 -17.32 2.01
C PRO A 173 1.05 -18.73 1.82
N GLU A 174 -0.23 -18.93 2.15
CA GLU A 174 -0.92 -20.22 2.02
C GLU A 174 -1.65 -20.40 0.68
N ASP A 175 -1.58 -19.43 -0.24
CA ASP A 175 -2.18 -19.55 -1.57
C ASP A 175 -1.40 -20.57 -2.42
N GLN A 176 -1.96 -21.78 -2.53
CA GLN A 176 -1.32 -22.91 -3.20
C GLN A 176 -1.11 -22.68 -4.69
N GLU A 177 -2.09 -22.05 -5.36
CA GLU A 177 -2.03 -21.79 -6.81
C GLU A 177 -0.88 -20.86 -7.15
N MET A 178 -0.79 -19.73 -6.44
CA MET A 178 0.25 -18.74 -6.69
C MET A 178 1.64 -19.26 -6.30
N ARG A 179 1.73 -20.10 -5.26
CA ARG A 179 2.99 -20.76 -4.89
C ARG A 179 3.48 -21.73 -5.96
N GLN A 180 2.60 -22.58 -6.49
CA GLN A 180 2.95 -23.50 -7.57
C GLN A 180 3.41 -22.72 -8.80
N LEU A 181 2.69 -21.67 -9.16
CA LEU A 181 3.06 -20.81 -10.28
C LEU A 181 4.43 -20.14 -10.10
N MET A 182 4.73 -19.63 -8.91
CA MET A 182 6.05 -19.05 -8.63
C MET A 182 7.17 -20.09 -8.69
N GLU A 183 6.89 -21.35 -8.32
CA GLU A 183 7.85 -22.45 -8.48
C GLU A 183 8.08 -22.81 -9.95
N GLU A 184 7.02 -22.80 -10.77
CA GLU A 184 7.14 -22.94 -12.23
C GLU A 184 8.01 -21.84 -12.83
N TYR A 185 7.82 -20.57 -12.40
CA TYR A 185 8.67 -19.47 -12.84
C TYR A 185 10.13 -19.66 -12.44
N LYS A 186 10.43 -20.11 -11.22
CA LYS A 186 11.82 -20.40 -10.78
C LYS A 186 12.47 -21.51 -11.59
N ASN A 187 11.70 -22.51 -12.00
CA ASN A 187 12.22 -23.63 -12.79
C ASN A 187 12.53 -23.22 -14.23
N GLN A 188 11.86 -22.20 -14.76
CA GLN A 188 12.02 -21.74 -16.14
C GLN A 188 12.94 -20.53 -16.29
N TYR A 189 13.01 -19.67 -15.28
CA TYR A 189 13.67 -18.37 -15.36
C TYR A 189 14.56 -18.10 -14.14
N ASP A 190 15.63 -17.34 -14.34
CA ASP A 190 16.35 -16.72 -13.23
C ASP A 190 15.53 -15.53 -12.71
N LEU A 191 15.02 -15.66 -11.48
CA LEU A 191 14.19 -14.62 -10.85
C LEU A 191 15.02 -13.55 -10.14
N SER A 192 16.35 -13.61 -10.23
CA SER A 192 17.24 -12.60 -9.65
C SER A 192 16.86 -11.20 -10.14
N GLY A 193 16.48 -10.32 -9.20
CA GLY A 193 16.04 -8.95 -9.49
C GLY A 193 14.54 -8.76 -9.76
N PHE A 194 13.73 -9.83 -9.79
CA PHE A 194 12.27 -9.75 -10.01
C PHE A 194 11.44 -10.05 -8.75
N LEU A 195 12.07 -10.54 -7.68
CA LEU A 195 11.41 -10.81 -6.40
C LEU A 195 11.29 -9.52 -5.57
N ILE A 196 10.47 -8.59 -6.05
CA ILE A 196 10.25 -7.28 -5.44
C ILE A 196 8.84 -7.26 -4.82
N ASP A 197 8.75 -6.95 -3.52
CA ASP A 197 7.45 -6.65 -2.90
C ASP A 197 7.14 -5.16 -3.09
N HIS A 198 6.11 -4.87 -3.87
CA HIS A 198 5.65 -3.49 -4.12
C HIS A 198 4.95 -2.84 -2.93
N GLU A 199 4.64 -3.61 -1.90
CA GLU A 199 4.01 -3.15 -0.66
C GLU A 199 4.89 -3.46 0.57
N GLU A 200 6.22 -3.63 0.35
CA GLU A 200 7.22 -3.81 1.40
C GLU A 200 7.16 -2.64 2.39
N ARG A 201 7.17 -2.96 3.68
CA ARG A 201 7.15 -1.94 4.74
C ARG A 201 8.57 -1.45 5.04
N PRO A 202 8.75 -0.16 5.40
CA PRO A 202 10.09 0.39 5.68
C PRO A 202 10.90 -0.41 6.71
N TYR A 203 10.24 -0.97 7.73
CA TYR A 203 10.90 -1.75 8.78
C TYR A 203 11.31 -3.17 8.37
N GLU A 204 10.76 -3.73 7.27
CA GLU A 204 10.92 -5.15 6.92
C GLU A 204 12.37 -5.49 6.54
N ALA A 205 13.04 -4.63 5.76
CA ALA A 205 14.43 -4.85 5.36
C ALA A 205 15.39 -4.89 6.56
N SER A 206 15.28 -3.93 7.48
CA SER A 206 16.10 -3.89 8.70
C SER A 206 15.76 -5.06 9.63
N PHE A 207 14.50 -5.48 9.69
CA PHE A 207 14.06 -6.63 10.48
C PHE A 207 14.73 -7.91 9.98
N LEU A 208 14.66 -8.17 8.66
CA LEU A 208 15.28 -9.35 8.05
C LEU A 208 16.80 -9.37 8.26
N LYS A 209 17.46 -8.21 8.13
CA LYS A 209 18.89 -8.07 8.41
C LYS A 209 19.21 -8.41 9.87
N GLY A 210 18.44 -7.89 10.82
CA GLY A 210 18.61 -8.16 12.26
C GLY A 210 18.39 -9.63 12.61
N VAL A 211 17.29 -10.22 12.16
CA VAL A 211 16.97 -11.64 12.41
C VAL A 211 18.01 -12.59 11.81
N LYS A 212 18.58 -12.25 10.65
CA LYS A 212 19.66 -13.04 10.03
C LYS A 212 20.91 -13.03 10.91
N LEU A 213 21.29 -11.88 11.47
CA LEU A 213 22.47 -11.76 12.35
C LEU A 213 22.26 -12.53 13.67
N VAL A 214 21.08 -12.43 14.26
CA VAL A 214 20.67 -13.23 15.43
C VAL A 214 20.77 -14.72 15.11
N SER A 215 20.25 -15.16 13.96
CA SER A 215 20.29 -16.55 13.53
C SER A 215 21.70 -17.09 13.29
N SER A 216 22.65 -16.21 12.92
CA SER A 216 24.07 -16.55 12.81
C SER A 216 24.86 -16.47 14.12
N GLY A 217 24.22 -16.09 15.23
CA GLY A 217 24.86 -15.91 16.55
C GLY A 217 25.64 -14.60 16.72
N ASP A 218 25.55 -13.68 15.77
CA ASP A 218 26.17 -12.36 15.86
C ASP A 218 25.20 -11.36 16.50
N TYR A 219 25.04 -11.49 17.81
CA TYR A 219 24.14 -10.64 18.57
C TYR A 219 24.60 -9.18 18.59
N SER A 220 25.91 -8.93 18.62
CA SER A 220 26.46 -7.58 18.71
C SER A 220 26.14 -6.75 17.48
N SER A 221 26.30 -7.32 16.28
CA SER A 221 25.95 -6.62 15.04
C SER A 221 24.44 -6.59 14.78
N SER A 222 23.64 -7.41 15.46
CA SER A 222 22.18 -7.39 15.32
C SER A 222 21.49 -6.20 15.98
N VAL A 223 22.15 -5.54 16.96
CA VAL A 223 21.53 -4.47 17.76
C VAL A 223 21.08 -3.31 16.87
N GLU A 224 21.96 -2.75 16.04
CA GLU A 224 21.66 -1.59 15.21
C GLU A 224 20.49 -1.83 14.23
N PRO A 225 20.47 -2.92 13.42
CA PRO A 225 19.32 -3.23 12.56
C PRO A 225 18.01 -3.43 13.33
N LEU A 226 18.06 -4.02 14.54
CA LEU A 226 16.86 -4.25 15.34
C LEU A 226 16.33 -2.96 15.99
N GLU A 227 17.21 -2.05 16.42
CA GLU A 227 16.82 -0.73 16.92
C GLU A 227 16.23 0.14 15.78
N GLU A 228 16.83 0.11 14.59
CA GLU A 228 16.29 0.78 13.40
C GLU A 228 14.89 0.21 13.05
N THR A 229 14.76 -1.11 13.05
CA THR A 229 13.47 -1.80 12.83
C THR A 229 12.41 -1.32 13.80
N LEU A 230 12.74 -1.26 15.10
CA LEU A 230 11.79 -0.84 16.13
C LEU A 230 11.33 0.60 15.91
N SER A 231 12.25 1.51 15.57
CA SER A 231 11.92 2.90 15.27
C SER A 231 10.95 2.99 14.08
N LEU A 232 11.29 2.33 12.96
CA LEU A 232 10.47 2.34 11.75
C LEU A 232 9.11 1.65 11.95
N TYR A 233 9.06 0.59 12.75
CA TYR A 233 7.82 -0.10 13.08
C TYR A 233 6.88 0.80 13.90
N LEU A 234 7.40 1.55 14.86
CA LEU A 234 6.59 2.49 15.65
C LEU A 234 6.01 3.62 14.78
N GLU A 235 6.77 4.10 13.79
CA GLU A 235 6.25 5.06 12.80
C GLU A 235 5.10 4.46 11.96
N GLU A 236 5.26 3.23 11.44
CA GLU A 236 4.18 2.55 10.71
C GLU A 236 2.97 2.24 11.61
N PHE A 237 3.20 1.98 12.91
CA PHE A 237 2.14 1.76 13.89
C PHE A 237 1.29 3.04 14.08
N ASP A 238 1.92 4.21 14.21
CA ASP A 238 1.21 5.49 14.32
C ASP A 238 0.37 5.76 13.05
N LEU A 239 0.90 5.43 11.86
CA LEU A 239 0.15 5.53 10.60
C LEU A 239 -1.04 4.56 10.54
N CYS A 240 -0.87 3.34 11.05
CA CYS A 240 -1.95 2.35 11.15
C CYS A 240 -3.05 2.80 12.12
N GLN A 241 -2.67 3.41 13.25
CA GLN A 241 -3.62 3.98 14.19
C GLN A 241 -4.42 5.12 13.55
N ALA A 242 -3.77 5.98 12.76
CA ALA A 242 -4.44 7.03 12.01
C ALA A 242 -5.42 6.49 10.96
N ASP A 243 -5.08 5.38 10.29
CA ASP A 243 -5.99 4.71 9.33
C ASP A 243 -7.28 4.20 10.00
N CYS A 244 -7.21 3.77 11.27
CA CYS A 244 -8.35 3.20 11.99
C CYS A 244 -9.44 4.24 12.34
N GLU A 245 -9.09 5.53 12.41
CA GLU A 245 -10.05 6.59 12.75
C GLU A 245 -11.07 6.86 11.64
N GLU A 246 -10.89 6.26 10.46
CA GLU A 246 -11.78 6.40 9.30
C GLU A 246 -12.99 5.44 9.32
N ILE A 247 -13.05 4.46 10.23
CA ILE A 247 -14.05 3.38 10.14
C ILE A 247 -15.41 3.75 10.76
N SER A 248 -15.59 4.97 11.27
CA SER A 248 -16.94 5.46 11.55
C SER A 248 -17.58 5.97 10.25
N GLN A 249 -18.07 5.02 9.45
CA GLN A 249 -19.36 5.19 8.80
C GLN A 249 -20.39 5.42 9.91
N LEU A 250 -20.42 6.62 10.47
CA LEU A 250 -21.69 7.18 10.93
C LEU A 250 -22.51 7.27 9.64
N LEU A 251 -23.21 6.18 9.33
CA LEU A 251 -24.40 6.20 8.49
C LEU A 251 -25.10 7.49 8.88
N ALA A 252 -25.23 8.41 7.93
CA ALA A 252 -25.95 9.67 8.14
C ALA A 252 -27.39 9.44 8.64
N ASP A 253 -27.83 8.18 8.62
CA ASP A 253 -29.12 7.65 9.05
C ASP A 253 -29.20 7.18 10.52
N ARG A 254 -28.09 7.21 11.29
CA ARG A 254 -28.16 6.98 12.74
C ARG A 254 -27.95 8.28 13.48
N ASP A 255 -29.07 8.86 13.87
CA ASP A 255 -29.14 9.99 14.78
C ASP A 255 -28.28 9.68 16.00
N PHE A 256 -27.23 10.47 16.23
CA PHE A 256 -26.24 10.24 17.29
C PHE A 256 -26.91 10.06 18.66
N TYR A 257 -28.04 10.75 18.88
CA TYR A 257 -28.86 10.64 20.08
C TYR A 257 -29.54 9.28 20.25
N ALA A 258 -29.92 8.60 19.17
CA ALA A 258 -30.53 7.27 19.23
C ALA A 258 -29.54 6.17 19.62
N VAL A 259 -28.24 6.39 19.39
CA VAL A 259 -27.17 5.42 19.72
C VAL A 259 -26.75 5.49 21.19
N ILE A 260 -26.80 6.68 21.80
CA ILE A 260 -26.40 6.89 23.20
C ILE A 260 -27.56 6.73 24.20
N ALA A 261 -28.82 6.77 23.73
CA ALA A 261 -30.01 6.68 24.58
C ALA A 261 -30.59 5.26 24.69
N GLY A 262 -29.92 4.24 24.13
CA GLY A 262 -30.34 2.83 24.12
C GLY A 262 -29.48 1.94 25.03
#